data_AF-A0AAV1PA43-F1
#
_entry.id   AF-A0AAV1PA43-F1
#
_cell.length_a   1.000
_cell.length_b   1.000
_cell.length_c   1.000
_cell.angle_alpha   90.00
_cell.angle_beta   90.00
_cell.angle_gamma   90.00
#
_symmetry.space_group_name_H-M   'P 1'
#
loop_
_entity.id
_entity.type
_entity.pdbx_description
1 polymer ?
#
loop_
_entity_poly.entity_id
_entity_poly.type
_entity_poly.pdbx_seq_one_letter_code
_entity_poly.pdbx_strand_id
1 'polypeptide(L)'
;MYSLLSLWLCAALPGLLYASHDTLMVEGDNTATRICKPAPNWSIKGKAPMQELLGNVVVVALLKATNIGGLRAKLHRSNLTDVSFMIVNEKEAKSRAMYWELKRRAPSGVPVYQQTPFQNDVWEELDGDKDDFLVYDRCGLLTFHIVLPYSFLHYPYVEAGVRATYHKNICNCSVNSTSSSGRNSIMTNETVQYNINQPTALPTIEVDPEEPDALTMWQKAQLFYQGILEKGDKRTDHWLLVHSPVPISCIFLCYLVIVWVGPKLMAKREPVNLKPVLIVYNFAMVCLSAYMFYEFTASSWLARYSLLCQPVDYSDSPLAMRMARVCWWFYFSKVIELSDTMFFILRKKNSQLTFLHIYHHATMIFNWWAGVKYVPGGQSFLIGLINTLVHVVMYLYYGLAAFGPSMTKYLWWKRYLTSLQLLQFFIVTIHTTYNLFADCDFPDSMNMVVLAYSLSLIALFSNFYYHSYLAKKKTKTT
;
A
#
# COMPACT_ATOMS: atom_id res chain seq x y z
N MET A 1 19.18 -17.71 4.49
CA MET A 1 18.77 -16.72 3.47
C MET A 1 17.35 -16.94 2.93
N TYR A 2 17.04 -18.05 2.25
CA TYR A 2 15.74 -18.22 1.59
C TYR A 2 14.52 -18.22 2.54
N SER A 3 14.60 -18.81 3.74
CA SER A 3 13.43 -18.95 4.62
C SER A 3 12.91 -17.64 5.22
N LEU A 4 13.82 -16.75 5.63
CA LEU A 4 13.50 -15.43 6.22
C LEU A 4 13.08 -14.42 5.16
N LEU A 5 13.76 -14.42 4.00
CA LEU A 5 13.36 -13.62 2.86
C LEU A 5 12.02 -14.11 2.29
N SER A 6 11.73 -15.41 2.32
CA SER A 6 10.43 -15.97 1.91
C SER A 6 9.33 -15.73 2.93
N LEU A 7 9.62 -15.68 4.23
CA LEU A 7 8.66 -15.24 5.26
C LEU A 7 8.39 -13.73 5.17
N TRP A 8 9.44 -12.92 4.96
CA TRP A 8 9.31 -11.50 4.72
C TRP A 8 8.60 -11.23 3.42
N LEU A 9 8.91 -11.95 2.34
CA LEU A 9 8.12 -11.95 1.12
C LEU A 9 6.72 -12.50 1.41
N CYS A 10 6.46 -13.56 2.15
CA CYS A 10 5.08 -14.03 2.42
C CYS A 10 4.29 -13.17 3.41
N ALA A 11 4.90 -12.21 4.11
CA ALA A 11 4.25 -11.26 5.02
C ALA A 11 4.17 -9.85 4.41
N ALA A 12 5.22 -9.42 3.74
CA ALA A 12 5.29 -8.22 2.94
C ALA A 12 4.58 -8.41 1.60
N LEU A 13 4.54 -9.60 0.99
CA LEU A 13 3.75 -9.93 -0.23
C LEU A 13 2.28 -9.81 0.07
N PRO A 14 1.63 -10.24 1.15
CA PRO A 14 0.24 -9.85 1.37
C PRO A 14 0.05 -8.33 1.48
N GLY A 15 1.04 -7.54 1.93
CA GLY A 15 1.00 -6.06 1.88
C GLY A 15 1.42 -5.45 0.53
N LEU A 16 2.27 -6.14 -0.22
CA LEU A 16 2.81 -5.83 -1.55
C LEU A 16 1.92 -6.42 -2.62
N LEU A 17 1.05 -7.39 -2.32
CA LEU A 17 -0.03 -8.07 -3.05
C LEU A 17 -1.33 -7.37 -2.65
N TYR A 18 -1.49 -6.84 -1.44
CA TYR A 18 -2.39 -5.69 -1.29
C TYR A 18 -1.96 -4.53 -2.21
N ALA A 19 -0.69 -4.49 -2.66
CA ALA A 19 -0.21 -3.62 -3.73
C ALA A 19 0.13 -4.32 -5.08
N SER A 20 -0.12 -5.64 -5.26
CA SER A 20 0.26 -6.43 -6.46
C SER A 20 -0.61 -7.68 -6.76
N HIS A 21 -1.51 -8.08 -5.87
CA HIS A 21 -2.91 -8.44 -6.12
C HIS A 21 -3.77 -7.16 -6.23
N ASP A 22 -3.23 -6.04 -6.69
CA ASP A 22 -3.61 -5.61 -8.03
C ASP A 22 -2.91 -6.36 -9.18
N THR A 23 -3.00 -7.69 -9.21
CA THR A 23 -2.93 -8.41 -10.49
C THR A 23 -4.35 -8.38 -11.02
N LEU A 24 -4.60 -7.35 -11.83
CA LEU A 24 -5.54 -7.43 -12.94
C LEU A 24 -6.97 -7.89 -12.60
N MET A 25 -7.46 -7.60 -11.42
CA MET A 25 -8.85 -7.23 -11.30
C MET A 25 -8.85 -5.73 -11.51
N VAL A 26 -9.40 -5.31 -12.65
CA VAL A 26 -10.17 -4.07 -12.72
C VAL A 26 -10.84 -3.96 -11.35
N GLU A 27 -10.43 -2.99 -10.54
CA GLU A 27 -11.08 -2.74 -9.26
C GLU A 27 -12.54 -2.51 -9.64
N GLY A 28 -13.30 -3.59 -9.44
CA GLY A 28 -14.73 -3.61 -9.56
C GLY A 28 -15.17 -2.69 -8.46
N ASP A 29 -15.29 -1.43 -8.84
CA ASP A 29 -16.16 -0.50 -8.19
C ASP A 29 -17.42 -1.27 -7.80
N ASN A 30 -17.91 -1.03 -6.58
CA ASN A 30 -19.23 -1.49 -6.20
C ASN A 30 -20.34 -0.81 -7.05
N THR A 31 -19.97 -0.16 -8.14
CA THR A 31 -20.79 0.01 -9.34
C THR A 31 -20.34 -0.95 -10.46
N ALA A 32 -20.91 -2.16 -10.50
CA ALA A 32 -21.06 -2.91 -11.77
C ALA A 32 -22.06 -2.20 -12.72
N THR A 33 -21.99 -0.88 -12.82
CA THR A 33 -23.00 -0.07 -13.48
C THR A 33 -22.45 1.19 -14.16
N ARG A 34 -21.16 1.32 -14.52
CA ARG A 34 -20.73 2.48 -15.36
C ARG A 34 -19.78 2.19 -16.51
N ILE A 35 -18.96 1.15 -16.42
CA ILE A 35 -18.23 0.66 -17.59
C ILE A 35 -19.24 0.22 -18.65
N CYS A 36 -18.96 0.58 -19.90
CA CYS A 36 -19.84 0.41 -21.04
C CYS A 36 -21.19 1.16 -20.93
N LYS A 37 -21.25 2.23 -20.13
CA LYS A 37 -22.35 3.20 -20.17
C LYS A 37 -21.94 4.48 -20.91
N PRO A 38 -22.90 5.17 -21.54
CA PRO A 38 -22.64 6.45 -22.18
C PRO A 38 -22.19 7.49 -21.15
N ALA A 39 -21.40 8.46 -21.60
CA ALA A 39 -21.06 9.63 -20.79
C ALA A 39 -22.34 10.33 -20.29
N PRO A 40 -22.39 10.77 -19.02
CA PRO A 40 -23.49 11.56 -18.51
C PRO A 40 -23.63 12.86 -19.31
N ASN A 41 -24.84 13.41 -19.38
CA ASN A 41 -25.08 14.66 -20.09
C ASN A 41 -24.50 15.84 -19.30
N TRP A 42 -23.36 16.35 -19.75
CA TRP A 42 -22.73 17.54 -19.19
C TRP A 42 -22.42 18.55 -20.30
N SER A 43 -22.47 19.85 -19.96
CA SER A 43 -22.14 20.93 -20.88
C SER A 43 -21.39 22.05 -20.17
N ILE A 44 -20.49 22.70 -20.89
CA ILE A 44 -19.75 23.87 -20.39
C ILE A 44 -19.99 25.01 -21.36
N LYS A 45 -20.66 26.08 -20.89
CA LYS A 45 -21.07 27.24 -21.70
C LYS A 45 -21.91 26.86 -22.93
N GLY A 46 -22.83 25.91 -22.76
CA GLY A 46 -23.75 25.48 -23.82
C GLY A 46 -23.14 24.55 -24.89
N LYS A 47 -21.87 24.16 -24.75
CA LYS A 47 -21.23 23.13 -25.60
C LYS A 47 -21.24 21.79 -24.88
N ALA A 48 -21.56 20.71 -25.60
CA ALA A 48 -21.53 19.33 -25.13
C ALA A 48 -20.38 18.56 -25.82
N PRO A 49 -19.14 18.63 -25.27
CA PRO A 49 -17.93 18.20 -26.01
C PRO A 49 -17.92 16.72 -26.37
N MET A 50 -18.59 15.88 -25.59
CA MET A 50 -18.66 14.44 -25.84
C MET A 50 -19.45 14.09 -27.10
N GLN A 51 -20.46 14.89 -27.48
CA GLN A 51 -21.28 14.62 -28.67
C GLN A 51 -20.52 14.96 -29.96
N GLU A 52 -19.66 15.98 -29.93
CA GLU A 52 -18.86 16.43 -31.07
C GLU A 52 -17.72 15.44 -31.43
N LEU A 53 -17.39 14.52 -30.51
CA LEU A 53 -16.24 13.62 -30.64
C LEU A 53 -16.62 12.15 -30.83
N LEU A 54 -17.90 11.85 -31.10
CA LEU A 54 -18.32 10.50 -31.48
C LEU A 54 -17.55 10.03 -32.73
N GLY A 55 -17.16 8.76 -32.75
CA GLY A 55 -16.28 8.17 -33.77
C GLY A 55 -14.78 8.14 -33.38
N ASN A 56 -14.37 8.95 -32.40
CA ASN A 56 -13.01 8.95 -31.85
C ASN A 56 -12.94 8.28 -30.48
N VAL A 57 -11.76 7.77 -30.11
CA VAL A 57 -11.49 7.44 -28.70
C VAL A 57 -11.27 8.75 -27.95
N VAL A 58 -11.99 8.97 -26.86
CA VAL A 58 -11.96 10.25 -26.14
C VAL A 58 -11.34 10.06 -24.75
N VAL A 59 -10.37 10.91 -24.42
CA VAL A 59 -9.73 10.96 -23.10
C VAL A 59 -10.10 12.27 -22.42
N VAL A 60 -10.85 12.19 -21.34
CA VAL A 60 -11.23 13.32 -20.49
C VAL A 60 -10.31 13.31 -19.26
N ALA A 61 -9.52 14.37 -19.10
CA ALA A 61 -8.62 14.53 -17.95
C ALA A 61 -9.17 15.58 -16.98
N LEU A 62 -9.34 15.20 -15.71
CA LEU A 62 -9.84 16.06 -14.64
C LEU A 62 -8.66 16.65 -13.87
N LEU A 63 -8.09 17.75 -14.37
CA LEU A 63 -6.81 18.27 -13.87
C LEU A 63 -6.97 19.55 -13.05
N LYS A 64 -6.17 19.68 -11.99
CA LYS A 64 -5.88 20.97 -11.32
C LYS A 64 -4.42 21.35 -11.60
N ALA A 65 -4.18 22.09 -12.68
CA ALA A 65 -2.87 22.68 -13.03
C ALA A 65 -1.69 21.71 -13.29
N THR A 66 -1.97 20.48 -13.71
CA THR A 66 -0.99 19.42 -14.05
C THR A 66 -0.76 19.29 -15.57
N ASN A 67 0.43 18.86 -16.00
CA ASN A 67 0.86 18.81 -17.41
C ASN A 67 0.59 17.43 -18.04
N ILE A 68 -0.19 17.37 -19.13
CA ILE A 68 -0.55 16.14 -19.88
C ILE A 68 0.31 15.90 -21.14
N GLY A 69 1.29 16.77 -21.45
CA GLY A 69 1.98 16.79 -22.74
C GLY A 69 2.79 15.54 -23.09
N GLY A 70 3.32 14.82 -22.11
CA GLY A 70 4.10 13.60 -22.34
C GLY A 70 3.29 12.47 -22.98
N LEU A 71 2.00 12.33 -22.62
CA LEU A 71 1.15 11.22 -23.05
C LEU A 71 0.75 11.34 -24.53
N ARG A 72 0.29 12.52 -24.96
CA ARG A 72 -0.15 12.74 -26.34
C ARG A 72 1.01 12.57 -27.34
N ALA A 73 2.20 13.06 -27.00
CA ALA A 73 3.39 12.91 -27.84
C ALA A 73 3.85 11.45 -27.95
N LYS A 74 3.61 10.61 -26.94
CA LYS A 74 3.88 9.16 -26.99
C LYS A 74 2.86 8.42 -27.89
N LEU A 75 1.59 8.81 -27.81
CA LEU A 75 0.52 8.18 -28.59
C LEU A 75 0.58 8.54 -30.09
N HIS A 76 0.87 9.80 -30.44
CA HIS A 76 1.08 10.18 -31.84
C HIS A 76 2.29 9.47 -32.46
N ARG A 77 3.38 9.28 -31.70
CA ARG A 77 4.54 8.48 -32.16
C ARG A 77 4.20 7.00 -32.38
N SER A 78 3.12 6.51 -31.79
CA SER A 78 2.62 5.13 -31.96
C SER A 78 1.55 5.00 -33.05
N ASN A 79 1.38 6.02 -33.91
CA ASN A 79 0.44 6.05 -35.04
C ASN A 79 -1.06 5.93 -34.68
N LEU A 80 -1.45 6.33 -33.46
CA LEU A 80 -2.84 6.38 -33.00
C LEU A 80 -3.43 7.76 -33.33
N THR A 81 -4.12 7.89 -34.47
CA THR A 81 -4.57 9.20 -34.99
C THR A 81 -5.94 9.64 -34.49
N ASP A 82 -6.83 8.71 -34.15
CA ASP A 82 -8.24 8.99 -33.80
C ASP A 82 -8.46 9.07 -32.28
N VAL A 83 -7.49 9.63 -31.55
CA VAL A 83 -7.57 9.81 -30.09
C VAL A 83 -7.69 11.30 -29.77
N SER A 84 -8.85 11.69 -29.26
CA SER A 84 -9.14 13.06 -28.84
C SER A 84 -8.91 13.24 -27.35
N PHE A 85 -8.28 14.35 -26.97
CA PHE A 85 -8.01 14.71 -25.57
C PHE A 85 -8.79 15.96 -25.20
N MET A 86 -9.32 16.02 -23.99
CA MET A 86 -9.83 17.24 -23.41
C MET A 86 -9.49 17.32 -21.92
N ILE A 87 -9.39 18.54 -21.42
CA ILE A 87 -9.16 18.80 -19.99
C ILE A 87 -10.37 19.54 -19.44
N VAL A 88 -10.94 19.05 -18.34
CA VAL A 88 -12.00 19.76 -17.60
C VAL A 88 -11.38 20.28 -16.30
N ASN A 89 -11.22 21.61 -16.21
CA ASN A 89 -10.72 22.25 -14.98
C ASN A 89 -11.83 22.28 -13.92
N GLU A 90 -11.42 22.19 -12.67
CA GLU A 90 -12.35 22.21 -11.53
C GLU A 90 -13.12 23.54 -11.42
N LYS A 91 -14.35 23.45 -10.89
CA LYS A 91 -15.26 24.57 -10.65
C LYS A 91 -14.80 25.54 -9.56
N GLU A 92 -13.99 25.13 -8.57
CA GLU A 92 -13.59 25.95 -7.41
C GLU A 92 -12.88 27.27 -7.77
N ALA A 93 -13.02 28.29 -6.91
CA ALA A 93 -12.47 29.63 -7.13
C ALA A 93 -10.94 29.63 -7.37
N LYS A 94 -10.21 28.80 -6.62
CA LYS A 94 -8.76 28.66 -6.75
C LYS A 94 -8.36 28.04 -8.11
N SER A 95 -9.06 27.00 -8.54
CA SER A 95 -8.82 26.33 -9.82
C SER A 95 -9.16 27.23 -11.00
N ARG A 96 -10.23 28.04 -10.89
CA ARG A 96 -10.57 29.10 -11.88
C ARG A 96 -9.48 30.16 -11.98
N ALA A 97 -8.92 30.61 -10.85
CA ALA A 97 -7.82 31.58 -10.86
C ALA A 97 -6.57 31.04 -11.58
N MET A 98 -6.35 29.71 -11.52
CA MET A 98 -5.25 29.02 -12.20
C MET A 98 -5.56 28.58 -13.64
N TYR A 99 -6.74 28.91 -14.18
CA TYR A 99 -7.17 28.49 -15.52
C TYR A 99 -6.17 28.84 -16.62
N TRP A 100 -5.64 30.07 -16.61
CA TRP A 100 -4.72 30.53 -17.63
C TRP A 100 -3.39 29.79 -17.61
N GLU A 101 -2.93 29.37 -16.43
CA GLU A 101 -1.72 28.57 -16.28
C GLU A 101 -1.95 27.13 -16.76
N LEU A 102 -3.10 26.53 -16.44
CA LEU A 102 -3.48 25.23 -16.98
C LEU A 102 -3.59 25.27 -18.51
N LYS A 103 -4.23 26.30 -19.06
CA LYS A 103 -4.36 26.50 -20.52
C LYS A 103 -3.01 26.68 -21.21
N ARG A 104 -2.07 27.39 -20.58
CA ARG A 104 -0.71 27.58 -21.09
C ARG A 104 0.10 26.28 -21.10
N ARG A 105 -0.10 25.42 -20.09
CA ARG A 105 0.59 24.12 -19.97
C ARG A 105 -0.07 23.01 -20.78
N ALA A 106 -1.32 23.19 -21.19
CA ALA A 106 -2.02 22.23 -22.02
C ALA A 106 -1.34 22.10 -23.40
N PRO A 107 -1.21 20.89 -23.95
CA PRO A 107 -0.61 20.70 -25.27
C PRO A 107 -1.40 21.40 -26.36
N SER A 108 -0.72 21.89 -27.39
CA SER A 108 -1.34 22.60 -28.52
C SER A 108 -2.46 21.76 -29.15
N GLY A 109 -3.67 22.30 -29.24
CA GLY A 109 -4.85 21.62 -29.78
C GLY A 109 -5.65 20.76 -28.78
N VAL A 110 -5.26 20.69 -27.50
CA VAL A 110 -6.11 20.09 -26.44
C VAL A 110 -6.99 21.18 -25.83
N PRO A 111 -8.33 21.13 -25.99
CA PRO A 111 -9.21 22.09 -25.35
C PRO A 111 -9.19 21.94 -23.82
N VAL A 112 -9.13 23.09 -23.13
CA VAL A 112 -9.28 23.20 -21.68
C VAL A 112 -10.61 23.87 -21.38
N TYR A 113 -11.55 23.10 -20.82
CA TYR A 113 -12.86 23.59 -20.46
C TYR A 113 -12.85 24.09 -19.01
N GLN A 114 -13.26 25.35 -18.81
CA GLN A 114 -13.45 25.93 -17.49
C GLN A 114 -14.93 25.97 -17.12
N GLN A 115 -15.27 25.27 -16.05
CA GLN A 115 -16.58 25.34 -15.43
C GLN A 115 -16.90 26.73 -14.87
N THR A 116 -18.16 27.17 -15.01
CA THR A 116 -18.66 28.42 -14.40
C THR A 116 -19.07 28.20 -12.93
N PRO A 117 -19.14 29.26 -12.09
CA PRO A 117 -19.53 29.10 -10.68
C PRO A 117 -20.96 28.59 -10.47
N PHE A 118 -21.88 28.82 -11.42
CA PHE A 118 -23.32 28.61 -11.24
C PHE A 118 -23.90 27.45 -12.07
N GLN A 119 -23.07 26.72 -12.83
CA GLN A 119 -23.50 25.48 -13.50
C GLN A 119 -23.41 24.27 -12.56
N ASN A 120 -24.01 23.14 -12.94
CA ASN A 120 -23.76 21.84 -12.30
C ASN A 120 -22.27 21.49 -12.36
N ASP A 121 -21.76 20.81 -11.33
CA ASP A 121 -20.36 20.41 -11.32
C ASP A 121 -20.14 19.21 -12.23
N VAL A 122 -19.41 19.43 -13.32
CA VAL A 122 -19.07 18.40 -14.31
C VAL A 122 -18.20 17.31 -13.69
N TRP A 123 -17.39 17.62 -12.66
CA TRP A 123 -16.60 16.60 -11.97
C TRP A 123 -17.49 15.66 -11.16
N GLU A 124 -18.51 16.20 -10.47
CA GLU A 124 -19.51 15.40 -9.77
C GLU A 124 -20.38 14.59 -10.75
N GLU A 125 -20.79 15.19 -11.88
CA GLU A 125 -21.55 14.48 -12.93
C GLU A 125 -20.74 13.32 -13.52
N LEU A 126 -19.43 13.51 -13.71
CA LEU A 126 -18.50 12.47 -14.18
C LEU A 126 -18.05 11.52 -13.06
N ASP A 127 -18.54 11.68 -11.82
CA ASP A 127 -18.09 10.95 -10.62
C ASP A 127 -16.57 10.87 -10.51
N GLY A 128 -15.88 11.95 -10.89
CA GLY A 128 -14.42 11.97 -11.02
C GLY A 128 -13.77 12.88 -10.00
N ASP A 129 -12.58 12.50 -9.57
CA ASP A 129 -11.75 13.26 -8.65
C ASP A 129 -10.52 13.84 -9.37
N LYS A 130 -9.69 14.57 -8.61
CA LYS A 130 -8.50 15.23 -9.10
C LYS A 130 -7.50 14.25 -9.71
N ASP A 131 -7.01 14.64 -10.89
CA ASP A 131 -6.04 13.94 -11.70
C ASP A 131 -6.58 12.61 -12.27
N ASP A 132 -7.90 12.43 -12.33
CA ASP A 132 -8.52 11.26 -12.97
C ASP A 132 -8.52 11.37 -14.50
N PHE A 133 -8.48 10.22 -15.17
CA PHE A 133 -8.61 10.07 -16.61
C PHE A 133 -9.78 9.14 -16.94
N LEU A 134 -10.75 9.64 -17.68
CA LEU A 134 -11.84 8.85 -18.23
C LEU A 134 -11.57 8.59 -19.71
N VAL A 135 -11.58 7.32 -20.11
CA VAL A 135 -11.38 6.88 -21.48
C VAL A 135 -12.71 6.36 -22.02
N TYR A 136 -13.16 6.92 -23.12
CA TYR A 136 -14.38 6.54 -23.82
C TYR A 136 -14.04 5.96 -25.19
N ASP A 137 -14.80 4.94 -25.60
CA ASP A 137 -14.71 4.36 -26.93
C ASP A 137 -15.37 5.27 -28.00
N ARG A 138 -15.36 4.79 -29.25
CA ARG A 138 -15.89 5.51 -30.42
C ARG A 138 -17.41 5.72 -30.36
N CYS A 139 -18.13 4.96 -29.54
CA CYS A 139 -19.56 5.13 -29.29
C CYS A 139 -19.85 6.07 -28.11
N GLY A 140 -18.82 6.60 -27.45
CA GLY A 140 -18.96 7.43 -26.25
C GLY A 140 -19.28 6.61 -24.99
N LEU A 141 -18.97 5.31 -24.98
CA LEU A 141 -19.11 4.45 -23.81
C LEU A 141 -17.82 4.44 -22.99
N LEU A 142 -17.96 4.57 -21.67
CA LEU A 142 -16.82 4.60 -20.75
C LEU A 142 -16.15 3.21 -20.69
N THR A 143 -14.89 3.12 -21.11
CA THR A 143 -14.11 1.87 -21.06
C THR A 143 -13.17 1.80 -19.88
N PHE A 144 -12.59 2.94 -19.48
CA PHE A 144 -11.72 3.02 -18.30
C PHE A 144 -11.95 4.33 -17.54
N HIS A 145 -11.93 4.23 -16.21
CA HIS A 145 -11.80 5.37 -15.30
C HIS A 145 -10.54 5.12 -14.47
N ILE A 146 -9.51 5.90 -14.71
CA ILE A 146 -8.17 5.72 -14.15
C ILE A 146 -7.94 6.81 -13.11
N VAL A 147 -7.89 6.39 -11.85
CA VAL A 147 -7.79 7.26 -10.68
C VAL A 147 -6.37 7.30 -10.11
N LEU A 148 -6.07 8.24 -9.21
CA LEU A 148 -4.81 8.25 -8.46
C LEU A 148 -4.66 6.97 -7.60
N PRO A 149 -3.45 6.37 -7.51
CA PRO A 149 -2.17 6.81 -8.07
C PRO A 149 -1.91 6.35 -9.53
N TYR A 150 -2.78 5.57 -10.14
CA TYR A 150 -2.58 4.99 -11.48
C TYR A 150 -2.61 6.02 -12.61
N SER A 151 -3.24 7.18 -12.37
CA SER A 151 -3.28 8.29 -13.32
C SER A 151 -1.98 9.07 -13.46
N PHE A 152 -0.94 8.80 -12.65
CA PHE A 152 0.38 9.40 -12.84
C PHE A 152 0.97 9.01 -14.22
N LEU A 153 1.11 10.00 -15.11
CA LEU A 153 1.58 9.81 -16.50
C LEU A 153 3.03 9.28 -16.65
N HIS A 154 3.77 9.18 -15.53
CA HIS A 154 5.05 8.48 -15.51
C HIS A 154 4.87 6.97 -15.65
N TYR A 155 3.75 6.43 -15.15
CA TYR A 155 3.39 5.02 -15.26
C TYR A 155 2.57 4.74 -16.54
N PRO A 156 2.56 3.48 -17.02
CA PRO A 156 1.98 3.14 -18.32
C PRO A 156 0.45 3.00 -18.32
N TYR A 157 -0.24 3.14 -17.18
CA TYR A 157 -1.66 2.75 -17.06
C TYR A 157 -2.60 3.57 -17.95
N VAL A 158 -2.44 4.90 -18.00
CA VAL A 158 -3.25 5.76 -18.87
C VAL A 158 -3.00 5.44 -20.34
N GLU A 159 -1.73 5.23 -20.72
CA GLU A 159 -1.37 4.82 -22.08
C GLU A 159 -1.98 3.46 -22.44
N ALA A 160 -1.90 2.50 -21.52
CA ALA A 160 -2.42 1.15 -21.70
C ALA A 160 -3.96 1.14 -21.84
N GLY A 161 -4.68 1.92 -21.03
CA GLY A 161 -6.14 2.04 -21.12
C GLY A 161 -6.61 2.65 -22.43
N VAL A 162 -5.91 3.69 -22.90
CA VAL A 162 -6.17 4.29 -24.23
C VAL A 162 -5.89 3.30 -25.34
N ARG A 163 -4.73 2.60 -25.30
CA ARG A 163 -4.35 1.60 -26.31
C ARG A 163 -5.32 0.42 -26.34
N ALA A 164 -5.75 -0.06 -25.17
CA ALA A 164 -6.73 -1.12 -25.06
C ALA A 164 -8.08 -0.71 -25.67
N THR A 165 -8.55 0.49 -25.36
CA THR A 165 -9.80 1.05 -25.93
C THR A 165 -9.71 1.25 -27.44
N TYR A 166 -8.53 1.62 -27.94
CA TYR A 166 -8.33 1.83 -29.37
C TYR A 166 -8.30 0.53 -30.18
N HIS A 167 -7.67 -0.52 -29.67
CA HIS A 167 -7.49 -1.78 -30.41
C HIS A 167 -8.55 -2.85 -30.12
N LYS A 168 -9.24 -2.78 -28.97
CA LYS A 168 -10.23 -3.79 -28.57
C LYS A 168 -11.63 -3.19 -28.55
N ASN A 169 -12.61 -4.00 -28.95
CA ASN A 169 -14.02 -3.64 -28.81
C ASN A 169 -14.54 -4.02 -27.40
N ILE A 170 -14.11 -3.27 -26.38
CA ILE A 170 -14.40 -3.60 -24.96
C ILE A 170 -15.90 -3.60 -24.67
N CYS A 171 -16.65 -2.68 -25.28
CA CYS A 171 -18.07 -2.47 -25.00
C CYS A 171 -19.00 -2.89 -26.15
N ASN A 172 -18.52 -3.70 -27.11
CA ASN A 172 -19.28 -4.13 -28.29
C ASN A 172 -19.89 -2.95 -29.10
N CYS A 173 -19.16 -1.84 -29.17
CA CYS A 173 -19.48 -0.70 -30.00
C CYS A 173 -19.41 -1.11 -31.49
N SER A 174 -20.52 -0.95 -32.20
CA SER A 174 -20.63 -1.15 -33.64
C SER A 174 -20.83 0.21 -34.29
N VAL A 175 -19.75 0.86 -34.71
CA VAL A 175 -19.86 2.14 -35.43
C VAL A 175 -20.39 1.82 -36.82
N ASN A 176 -21.65 2.18 -37.11
CA ASN A 176 -22.18 2.10 -38.46
C ASN A 176 -21.42 3.07 -39.36
N SER A 177 -20.44 2.55 -40.09
CA SER A 177 -19.70 3.28 -41.11
C SER A 177 -20.58 3.45 -42.35
N THR A 178 -21.37 4.52 -42.40
CA THR A 178 -21.83 5.05 -43.69
C THR A 178 -20.64 5.66 -44.44
N SER A 179 -20.33 5.03 -45.57
CA SER A 179 -19.48 5.45 -46.71
C SER A 179 -17.97 5.61 -46.49
N SER A 180 -17.18 4.64 -46.95
CA SER A 180 -16.50 4.75 -48.25
C SER A 180 -15.93 3.40 -48.70
N SER A 181 -15.93 3.23 -50.00
CA SER A 181 -15.87 1.97 -50.76
C SER A 181 -14.49 1.34 -50.85
N GLY A 182 -14.45 0.01 -50.80
CA GLY A 182 -13.66 -0.81 -51.73
C GLY A 182 -12.30 -1.36 -51.25
N ARG A 183 -12.28 -2.64 -50.85
CA ARG A 183 -11.62 -3.73 -51.62
C ARG A 183 -11.74 -5.07 -50.91
N ASN A 184 -12.21 -6.06 -51.68
CA ASN A 184 -12.26 -7.47 -51.33
C ASN A 184 -10.86 -8.05 -51.07
N SER A 185 -10.72 -8.92 -50.08
CA SER A 185 -9.78 -10.05 -50.12
C SER A 185 -10.23 -11.16 -49.16
N ILE A 186 -10.89 -12.15 -49.76
CA ILE A 186 -10.87 -13.60 -49.53
C ILE A 186 -10.24 -14.07 -48.19
N MET A 187 -11.08 -14.70 -47.36
CA MET A 187 -10.69 -15.56 -46.24
C MET A 187 -10.21 -16.92 -46.77
N THR A 188 -9.06 -17.38 -46.29
CA THR A 188 -8.72 -18.81 -46.22
C THR A 188 -8.74 -19.24 -44.76
N ASN A 189 -9.67 -20.16 -44.45
CA ASN A 189 -9.72 -20.87 -43.18
C ASN A 189 -8.71 -22.02 -43.22
N GLU A 190 -7.81 -22.11 -42.23
CA GLU A 190 -7.19 -23.37 -41.86
C GLU A 190 -7.62 -23.76 -40.45
N THR A 191 -8.25 -24.93 -40.38
CA THR A 191 -8.60 -25.67 -39.17
C THR A 191 -7.55 -26.76 -39.00
N VAL A 192 -6.94 -26.86 -37.82
CA VAL A 192 -6.10 -28.02 -37.47
C VAL A 192 -6.84 -28.83 -36.41
N GLN A 193 -7.39 -29.97 -36.84
CA GLN A 193 -7.84 -31.04 -35.96
C GLN A 193 -6.64 -31.87 -35.48
N TYR A 194 -6.59 -32.18 -34.19
CA TYR A 194 -5.75 -33.26 -33.65
C TYR A 194 -6.55 -34.55 -33.59
N ASN A 195 -6.01 -35.60 -34.22
CA ASN A 195 -6.58 -36.94 -34.25
C ASN A 195 -5.94 -37.78 -33.13
N ILE A 196 -6.77 -38.42 -32.30
CA ILE A 196 -6.36 -39.39 -31.27
C ILE A 196 -6.58 -40.78 -31.86
N ASN A 197 -5.58 -41.68 -31.80
CA ASN A 197 -5.72 -43.14 -31.62
C ASN A 197 -4.37 -43.87 -31.84
N GLN A 198 -3.75 -44.39 -30.77
CA GLN A 198 -3.57 -45.85 -30.50
C GLN A 198 -2.58 -46.11 -29.31
N PRO A 199 -2.72 -47.23 -28.58
CA PRO A 199 -2.02 -47.49 -27.33
C PRO A 199 -0.85 -48.48 -27.47
N THR A 200 0.20 -48.30 -26.66
CA THR A 200 1.20 -49.36 -26.41
C THR A 200 1.68 -49.37 -24.96
N ALA A 201 1.66 -50.60 -24.45
CA ALA A 201 2.07 -51.19 -23.18
C ALA A 201 3.06 -50.46 -22.23
N LEU A 202 2.80 -50.71 -20.95
CA LEU A 202 3.59 -50.42 -19.75
C LEU A 202 4.94 -51.18 -19.72
N PRO A 203 6.02 -50.55 -19.23
CA PRO A 203 7.04 -51.25 -18.46
C PRO A 203 7.05 -50.77 -17.00
N THR A 204 7.11 -51.73 -16.10
CA THR A 204 7.42 -51.60 -14.68
C THR A 204 8.79 -50.93 -14.48
N ILE A 205 8.84 -49.87 -13.66
CA ILE A 205 10.08 -49.20 -13.24
C ILE A 205 10.42 -49.65 -11.83
N GLU A 206 11.56 -50.34 -11.71
CA GLU A 206 12.31 -50.54 -10.47
C GLU A 206 12.83 -49.17 -9.98
N VAL A 207 12.72 -48.91 -8.67
CA VAL A 207 13.13 -47.64 -8.05
C VAL A 207 14.59 -47.72 -7.64
N ASP A 208 15.43 -46.90 -8.25
CA ASP A 208 16.78 -46.55 -7.77
C ASP A 208 16.78 -45.08 -7.27
N PRO A 209 17.55 -44.72 -6.23
CA PRO A 209 17.43 -43.45 -5.53
C PRO A 209 18.44 -42.40 -6.04
N GLU A 210 17.95 -41.28 -6.56
CA GLU A 210 18.50 -39.91 -6.48
C GLU A 210 18.04 -39.07 -7.69
N GLU A 211 16.99 -38.25 -7.51
CA GLU A 211 16.78 -37.07 -8.36
C GLU A 211 16.13 -35.92 -7.54
N PRO A 212 16.71 -34.70 -7.47
CA PRO A 212 16.30 -33.68 -6.49
C PRO A 212 14.99 -32.92 -6.79
N ASP A 213 14.22 -33.29 -7.81
CA ASP A 213 13.08 -32.47 -8.29
C ASP A 213 11.69 -33.12 -8.18
N ALA A 214 11.55 -34.23 -7.44
CA ALA A 214 10.29 -34.98 -7.33
C ALA A 214 9.37 -34.57 -6.16
N LEU A 215 9.53 -33.38 -5.58
CA LEU A 215 8.74 -32.98 -4.41
C LEU A 215 7.47 -32.19 -4.80
N THR A 216 6.29 -32.67 -4.38
CA THR A 216 5.01 -31.97 -4.59
C THR A 216 5.00 -30.60 -3.90
N MET A 217 4.18 -29.65 -4.38
CA MET A 217 4.05 -28.33 -3.75
C MET A 217 3.65 -28.42 -2.27
N TRP A 218 2.80 -29.40 -1.92
CA TRP A 218 2.42 -29.67 -0.54
C TRP A 218 3.61 -30.13 0.30
N GLN A 219 4.41 -31.07 -0.20
CA GLN A 219 5.63 -31.52 0.48
C GLN A 219 6.67 -30.38 0.58
N LYS A 220 6.78 -29.50 -0.43
CA LYS A 220 7.64 -28.30 -0.38
C LYS A 220 7.18 -27.36 0.74
N ALA A 221 5.86 -27.16 0.87
CA ALA A 221 5.28 -26.36 1.94
C ALA A 221 5.48 -27.00 3.32
N GLN A 222 5.36 -28.33 3.44
CA GLN A 222 5.63 -29.06 4.68
C GLN A 222 7.10 -28.94 5.08
N LEU A 223 8.06 -29.15 4.17
CA LEU A 223 9.48 -28.98 4.45
C LEU A 223 9.82 -27.53 4.83
N PHE A 224 9.22 -26.56 4.16
CA PHE A 224 9.39 -25.15 4.52
C PHE A 224 8.87 -24.86 5.93
N TYR A 225 7.67 -25.35 6.26
CA TYR A 225 7.07 -25.19 7.57
C TYR A 225 7.92 -25.86 8.66
N GLN A 226 8.38 -27.09 8.46
CA GLN A 226 9.29 -27.77 9.39
C GLN A 226 10.60 -27.00 9.55
N GLY A 227 11.17 -26.50 8.45
CA GLY A 227 12.37 -25.69 8.48
C GLY A 227 12.22 -24.40 9.30
N ILE A 228 11.02 -23.79 9.33
CA ILE A 228 10.71 -22.63 10.18
C ILE A 228 10.69 -23.02 11.66
N LEU A 229 10.10 -24.17 12.00
CA LEU A 229 10.01 -24.63 13.38
C LEU A 229 11.38 -25.04 13.93
N GLU A 230 12.17 -25.73 13.11
CA GLU A 230 13.45 -26.31 13.52
C GLU A 230 14.54 -25.25 13.72
N LYS A 231 14.62 -24.24 12.85
CA LYS A 231 15.69 -23.24 12.83
C LYS A 231 15.54 -22.11 13.86
N GLY A 232 14.47 -22.12 14.64
CA GLY A 232 14.24 -21.12 15.70
C GLY A 232 15.04 -21.37 16.98
N ASP A 233 15.19 -20.32 17.77
CA ASP A 233 15.74 -20.36 19.12
C ASP A 233 14.79 -21.14 20.05
N LYS A 234 15.28 -22.29 20.55
CA LYS A 234 14.50 -23.19 21.41
C LYS A 234 14.06 -22.56 22.73
N ARG A 235 14.76 -21.52 23.19
CA ARG A 235 14.44 -20.83 24.45
C ARG A 235 13.09 -20.13 24.38
N THR A 236 12.68 -19.67 23.19
CA THR A 236 11.45 -18.91 22.98
C THR A 236 10.30 -19.77 22.44
N ASP A 237 10.52 -21.04 22.11
CA ASP A 237 9.54 -21.92 21.44
C ASP A 237 8.24 -22.11 22.23
N HIS A 238 8.31 -22.10 23.57
CA HIS A 238 7.14 -22.27 24.44
C HIS A 238 6.41 -20.96 24.74
N TRP A 239 6.91 -19.83 24.22
CA TRP A 239 6.30 -18.52 24.46
C TRP A 239 5.08 -18.30 23.58
N LEU A 240 4.12 -17.57 24.13
CA LEU A 240 2.85 -17.29 23.48
C LEU A 240 3.07 -16.64 22.10
N LEU A 241 2.44 -17.23 21.08
CA LEU A 241 2.50 -16.84 19.66
C LEU A 241 3.88 -16.97 18.97
N VAL A 242 4.88 -17.59 19.60
CA VAL A 242 6.23 -17.72 18.99
C VAL A 242 6.44 -19.06 18.28
N HIS A 243 5.95 -20.16 18.85
CA HIS A 243 6.23 -21.52 18.39
C HIS A 243 6.15 -21.70 16.86
N SER A 244 5.02 -21.27 16.28
CA SER A 244 4.66 -21.41 14.87
C SER A 244 4.20 -20.08 14.29
N PRO A 245 4.39 -19.83 12.98
CA PRO A 245 3.85 -18.65 12.29
C PRO A 245 2.33 -18.72 12.08
N VAL A 246 1.68 -19.86 12.32
CA VAL A 246 0.25 -20.05 12.05
C VAL A 246 -0.63 -19.11 12.89
N PRO A 247 -0.50 -19.03 14.23
CA PRO A 247 -1.35 -18.15 15.03
C PRO A 247 -1.23 -16.67 14.65
N ILE A 248 -0.01 -16.19 14.38
CA ILE A 248 0.20 -14.80 13.98
C ILE A 248 -0.35 -14.51 12.58
N SER A 249 -0.28 -15.50 11.67
CA SER A 249 -0.91 -15.41 10.35
C SER A 249 -2.44 -15.36 10.45
N CYS A 250 -3.05 -16.13 11.36
CA CYS A 250 -4.48 -16.04 11.64
C CYS A 250 -4.88 -14.65 12.18
N ILE A 251 -4.13 -14.11 13.13
CA ILE A 251 -4.35 -12.75 13.66
C ILE A 251 -4.26 -11.72 12.53
N PHE A 252 -3.25 -11.82 11.66
CA PHE A 252 -3.07 -10.94 10.51
C PHE A 252 -4.25 -11.01 9.53
N LEU A 253 -4.70 -12.22 9.18
CA LEU A 253 -5.85 -12.39 8.29
C LEU A 253 -7.12 -11.81 8.91
N CYS A 254 -7.37 -12.05 10.21
CA CYS A 254 -8.48 -11.43 10.94
C CYS A 254 -8.37 -9.90 10.93
N TYR A 255 -7.18 -9.35 11.13
CA TYR A 255 -6.92 -7.91 11.06
C TYR A 255 -7.28 -7.32 9.68
N LEU A 256 -6.85 -7.96 8.59
CA LEU A 256 -7.19 -7.53 7.23
C LEU A 256 -8.70 -7.57 6.97
N VAL A 257 -9.38 -8.63 7.42
CA VAL A 257 -10.85 -8.72 7.33
C VAL A 257 -11.51 -7.58 8.11
N ILE A 258 -11.04 -7.26 9.32
CA ILE A 258 -11.56 -6.13 10.11
C ILE A 258 -11.33 -4.80 9.39
N VAL A 259 -10.16 -4.58 8.80
CA VAL A 259 -9.84 -3.36 8.05
C VAL A 259 -10.73 -3.21 6.81
N TRP A 260 -11.02 -4.31 6.10
CA TRP A 260 -11.85 -4.29 4.89
C TRP A 260 -13.36 -4.20 5.18
N VAL A 261 -13.86 -5.00 6.12
CA VAL A 261 -15.29 -5.09 6.45
C VAL A 261 -15.72 -4.01 7.45
N GLY A 262 -14.87 -3.67 8.41
CA GLY A 262 -15.18 -2.79 9.53
C GLY A 262 -15.72 -1.41 9.10
N PRO A 263 -15.04 -0.66 8.21
CA PRO A 263 -15.54 0.60 7.70
C PRO A 263 -16.90 0.48 6.98
N LYS A 264 -17.12 -0.61 6.23
CA LYS A 264 -18.38 -0.89 5.53
C LYS A 264 -19.53 -1.13 6.52
N LEU A 265 -19.28 -1.88 7.60
CA LEU A 265 -20.26 -2.10 8.66
C LEU A 265 -20.56 -0.80 9.43
N MET A 266 -19.54 0.01 9.69
CA MET A 266 -19.69 1.29 10.38
C MET A 266 -20.28 2.41 9.51
N ALA A 267 -20.39 2.23 8.19
CA ALA A 267 -20.97 3.21 7.28
C ALA A 267 -22.40 3.57 7.69
N LYS A 268 -23.22 2.55 7.99
CA LYS A 268 -24.63 2.67 8.39
C LYS A 268 -24.85 2.82 9.91
N ARG A 269 -23.77 2.92 10.71
CA ARG A 269 -23.84 3.02 12.17
C ARG A 269 -23.28 4.36 12.65
N GLU A 270 -23.71 4.77 13.84
CA GLU A 270 -23.12 5.92 14.54
C GLU A 270 -21.74 5.58 15.13
N PRO A 271 -20.83 6.56 15.26
CA PRO A 271 -19.52 6.34 15.85
C PRO A 271 -19.65 5.96 17.34
N VAL A 272 -18.95 4.91 17.75
CA VAL A 272 -19.00 4.40 19.13
C VAL A 272 -18.25 5.34 20.07
N ASN A 273 -18.85 5.68 21.21
CA ASN A 273 -18.20 6.47 22.25
C ASN A 273 -17.21 5.61 23.06
N LEU A 274 -15.96 5.58 22.60
CA LEU A 274 -14.87 4.82 23.22
C LEU A 274 -13.95 5.68 24.08
N LYS A 275 -14.38 6.89 24.50
CA LYS A 275 -13.52 7.82 25.26
C LYS A 275 -12.86 7.19 26.50
N PRO A 276 -13.58 6.57 27.45
CA PRO A 276 -12.94 5.98 28.63
C PRO A 276 -12.02 4.81 28.27
N VAL A 277 -12.43 3.97 27.31
CA VAL A 277 -11.63 2.84 26.82
C VAL A 277 -10.31 3.33 26.22
N LEU A 278 -10.35 4.38 25.40
CA LEU A 278 -9.16 4.98 24.81
C LEU A 278 -8.24 5.58 25.85
N ILE A 279 -8.77 6.26 26.88
CA ILE A 279 -7.94 6.80 27.95
C ILE A 279 -7.19 5.66 28.64
N VAL A 280 -7.91 4.64 29.11
CA VAL A 280 -7.31 3.48 29.79
C VAL A 280 -6.29 2.77 28.89
N TYR A 281 -6.66 2.49 27.64
CA TYR A 281 -5.79 1.83 26.68
C TYR A 281 -4.50 2.62 26.42
N ASN A 282 -4.59 3.91 26.11
CA ASN A 282 -3.40 4.70 25.79
C ASN A 282 -2.47 4.83 27.01
N PHE A 283 -3.00 5.01 28.23
CA PHE A 283 -2.16 5.04 29.43
C PHE A 283 -1.56 3.66 29.75
N ALA A 284 -2.30 2.57 29.54
CA ALA A 284 -1.74 1.23 29.66
C ALA A 284 -0.59 1.00 28.66
N MET A 285 -0.74 1.47 27.41
CA MET A 285 0.31 1.43 26.40
C MET A 285 1.52 2.30 26.76
N VAL A 286 1.33 3.46 27.40
CA VAL A 286 2.43 4.25 27.98
C VAL A 286 3.18 3.44 29.04
N CYS A 287 2.47 2.83 30.00
CA CYS A 287 3.09 2.02 31.04
C CYS A 287 3.83 0.81 30.47
N LEU A 288 3.23 0.10 29.51
CA LEU A 288 3.86 -1.04 28.84
C LEU A 288 5.12 -0.61 28.07
N SER A 289 5.05 0.51 27.33
CA SER A 289 6.20 1.05 26.60
C SER A 289 7.33 1.49 27.54
N ALA A 290 6.99 2.13 28.67
CA ALA A 290 7.96 2.55 29.68
C ALA A 290 8.62 1.34 30.36
N TYR A 291 7.84 0.29 30.67
CA TYR A 291 8.35 -0.97 31.20
C TYR A 291 9.34 -1.62 30.23
N MET A 292 8.98 -1.74 28.94
CA MET A 292 9.88 -2.32 27.94
C MET A 292 11.13 -1.47 27.73
N PHE A 293 11.00 -0.14 27.72
CA PHE A 293 12.15 0.77 27.65
C PHE A 293 13.11 0.58 28.83
N TYR A 294 12.58 0.47 30.04
CA TYR A 294 13.35 0.16 31.24
C TYR A 294 14.02 -1.21 31.13
N GLU A 295 13.30 -2.25 30.71
CA GLU A 295 13.84 -3.60 30.59
C GLU A 295 14.91 -3.71 29.51
N PHE A 296 14.76 -3.07 28.35
CA PHE A 296 15.81 -2.98 27.35
C PHE A 296 17.06 -2.29 27.91
N THR A 297 16.87 -1.12 28.56
CA THR A 297 17.97 -0.35 29.15
C THR A 297 18.70 -1.14 30.23
N ALA A 298 17.96 -1.72 31.18
CA ALA A 298 18.52 -2.46 32.30
C ALA A 298 19.21 -3.74 31.80
N SER A 299 18.61 -4.47 30.87
CA SER A 299 19.20 -5.69 30.30
C SER A 299 20.49 -5.38 29.54
N SER A 300 20.49 -4.35 28.69
CA SER A 300 21.68 -3.96 27.94
C SER A 300 22.79 -3.41 28.84
N TRP A 301 22.43 -2.64 29.86
CA TRP A 301 23.40 -2.08 30.81
C TRP A 301 24.06 -3.17 31.66
N LEU A 302 23.26 -4.07 32.25
CA LEU A 302 23.76 -5.15 33.10
C LEU A 302 24.59 -6.16 32.30
N ALA A 303 24.22 -6.43 31.05
CA ALA A 303 24.96 -7.31 30.16
C ALA A 303 26.12 -6.60 29.42
N ARG A 304 26.37 -5.31 29.70
CA ARG A 304 27.43 -4.48 29.09
C ARG A 304 27.41 -4.48 27.56
N TYR A 305 26.24 -4.31 26.98
CA TYR A 305 26.05 -4.31 25.53
C TYR A 305 26.80 -3.15 24.87
N SER A 306 27.36 -3.44 23.71
CA SER A 306 27.89 -2.43 22.80
C SER A 306 26.73 -1.78 22.02
N LEU A 307 26.79 -0.46 21.84
CA LEU A 307 25.82 0.30 21.01
C LEU A 307 26.12 0.23 19.52
N LEU A 308 27.29 -0.31 19.14
CA LEU A 308 27.75 -0.36 17.75
C LEU A 308 27.48 -1.73 17.15
N CYS A 309 28.12 -2.77 17.70
CA CYS A 309 27.95 -4.16 17.28
C CYS A 309 27.72 -5.02 18.52
N GLN A 310 26.57 -5.70 18.55
CA GLN A 310 26.19 -6.57 19.65
C GLN A 310 25.67 -7.91 19.10
N PRO A 311 26.39 -9.02 19.32
CA PRO A 311 25.89 -10.35 18.95
C PRO A 311 24.75 -10.79 19.86
N VAL A 312 23.98 -11.77 19.37
CA VAL A 312 22.91 -12.39 20.16
C VAL A 312 23.52 -13.40 21.14
N ASP A 313 23.19 -13.27 22.42
CA ASP A 313 23.53 -14.28 23.42
C ASP A 313 22.44 -15.37 23.44
N TYR A 314 22.79 -16.56 22.95
CA TYR A 314 21.91 -17.74 22.90
C TYR A 314 21.95 -18.60 24.17
N SER A 315 22.66 -18.19 25.23
CA SER A 315 22.70 -18.93 26.50
C SER A 315 21.41 -18.80 27.30
N ASP A 316 21.16 -19.75 28.21
CA ASP A 316 20.07 -19.64 29.19
C ASP A 316 20.44 -18.76 30.40
N SER A 317 21.45 -17.89 30.26
CA SER A 317 21.85 -17.00 31.36
C SER A 317 20.70 -16.07 31.76
N PRO A 318 20.59 -15.68 33.04
CA PRO A 318 19.50 -14.81 33.49
C PRO A 318 19.41 -13.49 32.72
N LEU A 319 20.55 -12.94 32.27
CA LEU A 319 20.62 -11.70 31.49
C LEU A 319 20.21 -11.91 30.02
N ALA A 320 20.67 -12.99 29.38
CA ALA A 320 20.25 -13.33 28.02
C ALA A 320 18.74 -13.59 27.94
N MET A 321 18.21 -14.36 28.89
CA MET A 321 16.78 -14.63 29.00
C MET A 321 15.97 -13.38 29.34
N ARG A 322 16.54 -12.41 30.06
CA ARG A 322 15.90 -11.12 30.33
C ARG A 322 15.78 -10.29 29.05
N MET A 323 16.83 -10.23 28.24
CA MET A 323 16.81 -9.58 26.92
C MET A 323 15.78 -10.23 25.98
N ALA A 324 15.81 -11.57 25.88
CA ALA A 324 14.85 -12.30 25.06
C ALA A 324 13.40 -12.04 25.51
N ARG A 325 13.12 -12.01 26.83
CA ARG A 325 11.79 -11.70 27.39
C ARG A 325 11.30 -10.32 27.02
N VAL A 326 12.16 -9.29 27.04
CA VAL A 326 11.75 -7.95 26.61
C VAL A 326 11.56 -7.86 25.10
N CYS A 327 12.35 -8.58 24.29
CA CYS A 327 12.06 -8.73 22.86
C CYS A 327 10.68 -9.37 22.61
N TRP A 328 10.29 -10.36 23.41
CA TRP A 328 8.95 -10.96 23.33
C TRP A 328 7.85 -9.99 23.75
N TRP A 329 8.02 -9.26 24.85
CA TRP A 329 7.06 -8.21 25.24
C TRP A 329 6.91 -7.15 24.16
N PHE A 330 8.01 -6.76 23.53
CA PHE A 330 8.00 -5.84 22.41
C PHE A 330 7.22 -6.41 21.22
N TYR A 331 7.47 -7.66 20.82
CA TYR A 331 6.69 -8.35 19.80
C TYR A 331 5.19 -8.39 20.15
N PHE A 332 4.85 -8.84 21.36
CA PHE A 332 3.47 -8.96 21.79
C PHE A 332 2.77 -7.60 21.86
N SER A 333 3.50 -6.52 22.21
CA SER A 333 2.96 -5.17 22.14
C SER A 333 2.47 -4.82 20.74
N LYS A 334 3.16 -5.25 19.66
CA LYS A 334 2.71 -4.99 18.28
C LYS A 334 1.38 -5.66 17.95
N VAL A 335 1.10 -6.81 18.56
CA VAL A 335 -0.20 -7.48 18.45
C VAL A 335 -1.28 -6.66 19.15
N ILE A 336 -1.00 -6.14 20.36
CA ILE A 336 -1.92 -5.26 21.10
C ILE A 336 -2.21 -3.98 20.30
N GLU A 337 -1.19 -3.38 19.69
CA GLU A 337 -1.26 -2.15 18.90
C GLU A 337 -2.16 -2.27 17.65
N LEU A 338 -2.48 -3.48 17.18
CA LEU A 338 -3.50 -3.68 16.14
C LEU A 338 -4.86 -3.08 16.53
N SER A 339 -5.14 -3.02 17.85
CA SER A 339 -6.35 -2.41 18.42
C SER A 339 -6.50 -0.93 18.08
N ASP A 340 -5.40 -0.20 17.81
CA ASP A 340 -5.44 1.20 17.36
C ASP A 340 -6.32 1.36 16.11
N THR A 341 -6.15 0.43 15.18
CA THR A 341 -6.91 0.38 13.93
C THR A 341 -8.39 0.13 14.19
N MET A 342 -8.71 -0.79 15.12
CA MET A 342 -10.08 -1.09 15.53
C MET A 342 -10.75 0.16 16.12
N PHE A 343 -10.04 0.92 16.96
CA PHE A 343 -10.56 2.15 17.54
C PHE A 343 -10.80 3.23 16.50
N PHE A 344 -9.95 3.35 15.47
CA PHE A 344 -10.18 4.29 14.37
C PHE A 344 -11.46 3.93 13.58
N ILE A 345 -11.66 2.64 13.28
CA ILE A 345 -12.84 2.15 12.57
C ILE A 345 -14.11 2.42 13.39
N LEU A 346 -14.16 2.00 14.66
CA LEU A 346 -15.33 2.13 15.53
C LEU A 346 -15.70 3.61 15.79
N ARG A 347 -14.73 4.52 15.74
CA ARG A 347 -14.96 5.97 15.88
C ARG A 347 -15.19 6.69 14.55
N LYS A 348 -15.25 5.96 13.43
CA LYS A 348 -15.36 6.49 12.07
C LYS A 348 -14.27 7.53 11.74
N LYS A 349 -13.05 7.30 12.20
CA LYS A 349 -11.86 8.12 11.92
C LYS A 349 -11.08 7.57 10.74
N ASN A 350 -11.76 7.38 9.60
CA ASN A 350 -11.18 6.78 8.40
C ASN A 350 -9.97 7.55 7.85
N SER A 351 -9.87 8.86 8.09
CA SER A 351 -8.69 9.66 7.74
C SER A 351 -7.41 9.27 8.50
N GLN A 352 -7.54 8.51 9.59
CA GLN A 352 -6.40 7.93 10.33
C GLN A 352 -6.02 6.53 9.81
N LEU A 353 -6.92 5.85 9.09
CA LEU A 353 -6.69 4.56 8.44
C LEU A 353 -5.93 4.75 7.12
N THR A 354 -4.72 5.27 7.22
CA THR A 354 -3.86 5.49 6.05
C THR A 354 -3.15 4.19 5.64
N PHE A 355 -2.70 4.12 4.39
CA PHE A 355 -1.82 3.04 3.93
C PHE A 355 -0.60 2.86 4.85
N LEU A 356 0.05 3.97 5.24
CA LEU A 356 1.19 3.95 6.17
C LEU A 356 0.85 3.24 7.48
N HIS A 357 -0.30 3.56 8.08
CA HIS A 357 -0.76 2.95 9.32
C HIS A 357 -0.95 1.44 9.15
N ILE A 358 -1.72 1.03 8.16
CA ILE A 358 -2.05 -0.39 7.93
C ILE A 358 -0.78 -1.17 7.56
N TYR A 359 0.03 -0.67 6.63
CA TYR A 359 1.30 -1.29 6.24
C TYR A 359 2.22 -1.51 7.45
N HIS A 360 2.42 -0.48 8.27
CA HIS A 360 3.26 -0.58 9.45
C HIS A 360 2.73 -1.60 10.45
N HIS A 361 1.47 -1.48 10.89
CA HIS A 361 0.93 -2.36 11.92
C HIS A 361 0.81 -3.82 11.46
N ALA A 362 0.47 -4.05 10.20
CA ALA A 362 0.28 -5.39 9.66
C ALA A 362 1.62 -6.12 9.40
N THR A 363 2.70 -5.39 9.09
CA THR A 363 4.03 -6.00 8.85
C THR A 363 4.88 -6.10 10.12
N MET A 364 4.74 -5.17 11.07
CA MET A 364 5.52 -5.18 12.32
C MET A 364 5.36 -6.45 13.14
N ILE A 365 4.16 -7.07 13.13
CA ILE A 365 3.90 -8.32 13.84
C ILE A 365 4.75 -9.48 13.29
N PHE A 366 4.98 -9.56 11.98
CA PHE A 366 5.81 -10.61 11.38
C PHE A 366 7.30 -10.32 11.54
N ASN A 367 7.70 -9.06 11.37
CA ASN A 367 9.09 -8.64 11.55
C ASN A 367 9.58 -8.97 12.96
N TRP A 368 8.79 -8.65 13.99
CA TRP A 368 9.16 -8.93 15.38
C TRP A 368 8.92 -10.38 15.81
N TRP A 369 7.96 -11.08 15.20
CA TRP A 369 7.86 -12.53 15.37
C TRP A 369 9.15 -13.23 14.90
N ALA A 370 9.67 -12.86 13.72
CA ALA A 370 10.94 -13.39 13.21
C ALA A 370 12.12 -12.99 14.11
N GLY A 371 12.13 -11.75 14.61
CA GLY A 371 13.12 -11.29 15.59
C GLY A 371 13.16 -12.19 16.83
N VAL A 372 12.01 -12.45 17.46
CA VAL A 372 11.94 -13.27 18.68
C VAL A 372 12.18 -14.76 18.40
N LYS A 373 11.74 -15.27 17.25
CA LYS A 373 11.92 -16.67 16.87
C LYS A 373 13.36 -17.01 16.55
N TYR A 374 14.14 -16.10 15.96
CA TYR A 374 15.48 -16.42 15.44
C TYR A 374 16.61 -15.64 16.10
N VAL A 375 16.40 -14.40 16.51
CA VAL A 375 17.45 -13.49 17.03
C VAL A 375 16.95 -12.67 18.23
N PRO A 376 16.50 -13.31 19.34
CA PRO A 376 15.87 -12.61 20.48
C PRO A 376 16.90 -11.86 21.35
N GLY A 377 17.50 -10.81 20.78
CA GLY A 377 18.51 -9.98 21.42
C GLY A 377 19.48 -9.40 20.41
N GLY A 378 20.75 -9.27 20.82
CA GLY A 378 21.78 -8.66 19.98
C GLY A 378 21.46 -7.21 19.63
N GLN A 379 21.99 -6.74 18.51
CA GLN A 379 21.85 -5.34 18.06
C GLN A 379 20.40 -4.87 17.84
N SER A 380 19.43 -5.79 17.71
CA SER A 380 17.99 -5.48 17.67
C SER A 380 17.50 -4.75 18.91
N PHE A 381 18.21 -4.86 20.05
CA PHE A 381 17.86 -4.18 21.29
C PHE A 381 17.75 -2.66 21.12
N LEU A 382 18.65 -2.05 20.33
CA LEU A 382 18.67 -0.60 20.16
C LEU A 382 17.43 -0.12 19.40
N ILE A 383 16.96 -0.91 18.43
CA ILE A 383 15.72 -0.67 17.69
C ILE A 383 14.52 -0.70 18.65
N GLY A 384 14.44 -1.75 19.49
CA GLY A 384 13.41 -1.87 20.51
C GLY A 384 13.45 -0.74 21.54
N LEU A 385 14.64 -0.39 22.02
CA LEU A 385 14.87 0.69 22.98
C LEU A 385 14.38 2.05 22.46
N ILE A 386 14.81 2.44 21.26
CA ILE A 386 14.40 3.73 20.69
C ILE A 386 12.89 3.72 20.39
N ASN A 387 12.36 2.63 19.81
CA ASN A 387 10.93 2.55 19.47
C ASN A 387 10.06 2.67 20.72
N THR A 388 10.40 1.96 21.80
CA THR A 388 9.63 2.02 23.06
C THR A 388 9.63 3.41 23.67
N LEU A 389 10.77 4.12 23.64
CA LEU A 389 10.83 5.52 24.07
C LEU A 389 9.91 6.42 23.24
N VAL A 390 9.93 6.29 21.92
CA VAL A 390 9.05 7.06 21.04
C VAL A 390 7.58 6.69 21.27
N HIS A 391 7.28 5.41 21.51
CA HIS A 391 5.93 4.93 21.82
C HIS A 391 5.41 5.45 23.16
N VAL A 392 6.27 5.64 24.18
CA VAL A 392 5.89 6.35 25.42
C VAL A 392 5.36 7.75 25.08
N VAL A 393 6.11 8.52 24.29
CA VAL A 393 5.72 9.90 23.93
C VAL A 393 4.47 9.91 23.04
N MET A 394 4.38 8.98 22.09
CA MET A 394 3.25 8.86 21.15
C MET A 394 1.95 8.47 21.86
N TYR A 395 1.94 7.43 22.68
CA TYR A 395 0.74 7.01 23.40
C TYR A 395 0.35 8.01 24.48
N LEU A 396 1.31 8.73 25.08
CA LEU A 396 1.00 9.84 25.97
C LEU A 396 0.27 10.96 25.22
N TYR A 397 0.73 11.32 24.02
CA TYR A 397 0.02 12.27 23.16
C TYR A 397 -1.42 11.83 22.88
N TYR A 398 -1.63 10.56 22.49
CA TYR A 398 -2.96 10.04 22.20
C TYR A 398 -3.87 9.94 23.43
N GLY A 399 -3.33 9.53 24.58
CA GLY A 399 -4.04 9.51 25.85
C GLY A 399 -4.48 10.90 26.29
N LEU A 400 -3.61 11.91 26.18
CA LEU A 400 -3.96 13.30 26.43
C LEU A 400 -5.01 13.83 25.43
N ALA A 401 -4.86 13.50 24.14
CA ALA A 401 -5.82 13.91 23.11
C ALA A 401 -7.21 13.30 23.33
N ALA A 402 -7.31 12.13 23.98
CA ALA A 402 -8.57 11.46 24.26
C ALA A 402 -9.45 12.23 25.28
N PHE A 403 -8.89 13.13 26.11
CA PHE A 403 -9.70 13.97 27.02
C PHE A 403 -10.58 14.98 26.28
N GLY A 404 -10.31 15.25 25.00
CA GLY A 404 -11.14 16.06 24.12
C GLY A 404 -10.63 17.50 23.93
N PRO A 405 -11.48 18.41 23.41
CA PRO A 405 -11.09 19.76 22.99
C PRO A 405 -10.37 20.59 24.07
N SER A 406 -10.73 20.37 25.34
CA SER A 406 -10.12 21.04 26.49
C SER A 406 -8.63 20.73 26.64
N MET A 407 -8.19 19.52 26.26
CA MET A 407 -6.80 19.10 26.33
C MET A 407 -6.07 19.28 24.99
N THR A 408 -6.74 19.02 23.87
CA THR A 408 -6.10 19.08 22.53
C THR A 408 -5.52 20.46 22.20
N LYS A 409 -6.04 21.54 22.78
CA LYS A 409 -5.49 22.90 22.62
C LYS A 409 -4.06 23.07 23.15
N TYR A 410 -3.66 22.26 24.14
CA TYR A 410 -2.31 22.28 24.70
C TYR A 410 -1.33 21.38 23.94
N LEU A 411 -1.83 20.55 23.02
CA LEU A 411 -1.04 19.57 22.27
C LEU A 411 -0.43 20.15 20.97
N TRP A 412 0.12 21.37 21.06
CA TRP A 412 0.75 22.10 19.95
C TRP A 412 1.98 21.38 19.38
N TRP A 413 2.59 20.49 20.17
CA TRP A 413 3.82 19.79 19.84
C TRP A 413 3.62 18.53 18.97
N LYS A 414 2.42 18.30 18.43
CA LYS A 414 2.13 17.19 17.49
C LYS A 414 3.16 17.06 16.37
N ARG A 415 3.66 18.18 15.85
CA ARG A 415 4.66 18.18 14.77
C ARG A 415 6.01 17.61 15.23
N TYR A 416 6.43 17.92 16.46
CA TYR A 416 7.67 17.40 17.03
C TYR A 416 7.60 15.91 17.29
N LEU A 417 6.41 15.37 17.59
CA LEU A 417 6.21 13.92 17.67
C LEU A 417 6.53 13.24 16.32
N THR A 418 6.02 13.77 15.20
CA THR A 418 6.34 13.22 13.88
C THR A 418 7.82 13.39 13.53
N SER A 419 8.45 14.51 13.93
CA SER A 419 9.89 14.69 13.79
C SER A 419 10.70 13.67 14.60
N LEU A 420 10.25 13.33 15.82
CA LEU A 420 10.87 12.32 16.66
C LEU A 420 10.77 10.91 16.03
N GLN A 421 9.62 10.56 15.46
CA GLN A 421 9.42 9.30 14.74
C GLN A 421 10.34 9.19 13.51
N LEU A 422 10.47 10.28 12.72
CA LEU A 422 11.41 10.32 11.60
C LEU A 422 12.87 10.18 12.06
N LEU A 423 13.25 10.89 13.13
CA LEU A 423 14.59 10.81 13.70
C LEU A 423 14.93 9.38 14.16
N GLN A 424 13.98 8.68 14.79
CA GLN A 424 14.14 7.26 15.13
C GLN A 424 14.52 6.43 13.90
N PHE A 425 13.77 6.55 12.78
CA PHE A 425 14.06 5.74 11.59
C PHE A 425 15.42 6.09 10.98
N PHE A 426 15.86 7.35 11.01
CA PHE A 426 17.21 7.72 10.59
C PHE A 426 18.28 7.07 11.46
N ILE A 427 18.14 7.12 12.79
CA ILE A 427 19.09 6.49 13.72
C ILE A 427 19.16 4.98 13.48
N VAL A 428 18.01 4.30 13.37
CA VAL A 428 17.93 2.86 13.09
C VAL A 428 18.59 2.52 11.74
N THR A 429 18.38 3.35 10.71
CA THR A 429 18.97 3.14 9.38
C THR A 429 20.49 3.25 9.44
N ILE A 430 21.03 4.29 10.09
CA ILE A 430 22.48 4.48 10.24
C ILE A 430 23.10 3.31 11.01
N HIS A 431 22.50 2.94 12.15
CA HIS A 431 22.98 1.84 12.97
C HIS A 431 22.96 0.50 12.21
N THR A 432 21.87 0.18 11.51
CA THR A 432 21.76 -1.07 10.73
C THR A 432 22.71 -1.09 9.55
N THR A 433 22.90 0.06 8.87
CA THR A 433 23.86 0.18 7.77
C THR A 433 25.28 -0.03 8.26
N TYR A 434 25.66 0.57 9.40
CA TYR A 434 26.97 0.34 10.01
C TYR A 434 27.19 -1.15 10.31
N ASN A 435 26.20 -1.82 10.89
CA ASN A 435 26.29 -3.24 11.24
C ASN A 435 26.35 -4.19 10.03
N LEU A 436 25.96 -3.76 8.82
CA LEU A 436 26.16 -4.53 7.58
C LEU A 436 27.61 -4.51 7.07
N PHE A 437 28.39 -3.49 7.47
CA PHE A 437 29.76 -3.32 7.02
C PHE A 437 30.79 -3.59 8.13
N ALA A 438 30.35 -3.64 9.39
CA ALA A 438 31.18 -4.01 10.52
C ALA A 438 31.24 -5.54 10.65
N ASP A 439 32.41 -6.08 11.02
CA ASP A 439 32.56 -7.48 11.40
C ASP A 439 31.81 -7.74 12.72
N CYS A 440 30.53 -8.06 12.61
CA CYS A 440 29.63 -8.32 13.73
C CYS A 440 29.00 -9.70 13.60
N ASP A 441 29.03 -10.51 14.66
CA ASP A 441 28.38 -11.83 14.71
C ASP A 441 26.86 -11.68 14.93
N PHE A 442 26.21 -11.00 13.99
CA PHE A 442 24.77 -10.87 13.90
C PHE A 442 24.34 -11.15 12.45
N PRO A 443 23.24 -11.88 12.21
CA PRO A 443 22.89 -12.28 10.84
C PRO A 443 22.64 -11.09 9.89
N ASP A 444 23.46 -10.97 8.85
CA ASP A 444 23.32 -9.94 7.80
C ASP A 444 21.95 -9.97 7.12
N SER A 445 21.36 -11.15 6.98
CA SER A 445 20.01 -11.27 6.42
C SER A 445 18.98 -10.51 7.25
N MET A 446 19.13 -10.47 8.57
CA MET A 446 18.23 -9.70 9.44
C MET A 446 18.50 -8.21 9.33
N ASN A 447 19.78 -7.80 9.26
CA ASN A 447 20.14 -6.41 8.99
C ASN A 447 19.56 -5.90 7.67
N MET A 448 19.65 -6.68 6.60
CA MET A 448 19.11 -6.31 5.28
C MET A 448 17.59 -6.12 5.32
N VAL A 449 16.87 -7.00 6.01
CA VAL A 449 15.41 -6.88 6.19
C VAL A 449 15.06 -5.63 6.97
N VAL A 450 15.75 -5.36 8.08
CA VAL A 450 15.55 -4.14 8.90
C VAL A 450 15.86 -2.88 8.09
N LEU A 451 16.94 -2.87 7.31
CA LEU A 451 17.33 -1.75 6.47
C LEU A 451 16.28 -1.46 5.40
N ALA A 452 15.86 -2.48 4.64
CA ALA A 452 14.83 -2.34 3.61
C ALA A 452 13.52 -1.81 4.21
N TYR A 453 13.12 -2.36 5.36
CA TYR A 453 11.92 -1.92 6.06
C TYR A 453 12.04 -0.47 6.56
N SER A 454 13.17 -0.09 7.18
CA SER A 454 13.40 1.26 7.66
C SER A 454 13.37 2.31 6.53
N LEU A 455 14.00 2.01 5.38
CA LEU A 455 13.93 2.86 4.19
C LEU A 455 12.50 3.04 3.67
N SER A 456 11.70 1.95 3.67
CA SER A 456 10.28 2.02 3.29
C SER A 456 9.48 2.96 4.21
N LEU A 457 9.71 2.90 5.52
CA LEU A 457 9.04 3.78 6.49
C LEU A 457 9.51 5.23 6.39
N ILE A 458 10.81 5.48 6.16
CA ILE A 458 11.32 6.83 5.92
C ILE A 458 10.60 7.46 4.71
N ALA A 459 10.46 6.73 3.61
CA ALA A 459 9.77 7.23 2.42
C ALA A 459 8.30 7.58 2.73
N LEU A 460 7.57 6.67 3.38
CA LEU A 460 6.16 6.87 3.71
C LEU A 460 5.91 7.99 4.73
N PHE A 461 6.72 8.06 5.80
CA PHE A 461 6.62 9.13 6.80
C PHE A 461 7.05 10.49 6.24
N SER A 462 8.06 10.53 5.36
CA SER A 462 8.47 11.77 4.69
C SER A 462 7.37 12.29 3.77
N ASN A 463 6.72 11.40 3.02
CA ASN A 463 5.55 11.73 2.21
C ASN A 463 4.39 12.27 3.08
N PHE A 464 4.06 11.58 4.18
CA PHE A 464 3.05 12.03 5.14
C PHE A 464 3.38 13.42 5.72
N TYR A 465 4.63 13.65 6.11
CA TYR A 465 5.08 14.91 6.68
C TYR A 465 4.98 16.07 5.68
N TYR A 466 5.39 15.83 4.43
CA TYR A 466 5.29 16.82 3.35
C TYR A 466 3.85 17.27 3.12
N HIS A 467 2.92 16.33 2.95
CA HIS A 467 1.51 16.64 2.69
C HIS A 467 0.79 17.22 3.91
N SER A 468 1.12 16.77 5.13
CA SER A 468 0.45 17.20 6.35
C SER A 468 0.88 18.58 6.83
N TYR A 469 2.16 18.93 6.66
CA TYR A 469 2.75 20.12 7.28
C TYR A 469 3.31 21.14 6.30
N LEU A 470 3.99 20.71 5.22
CA LEU A 470 4.68 21.64 4.32
C LEU A 470 3.78 22.15 3.19
N ALA A 471 3.02 21.27 2.54
CA ALA A 471 2.09 21.64 1.47
C ALA A 471 0.97 22.58 1.97
N LYS A 472 0.45 22.35 3.19
CA LYS A 472 -0.54 23.23 3.83
C LYS A 472 -0.01 24.61 4.18
N LYS A 473 1.28 24.72 4.56
CA LYS A 473 1.90 26.01 4.89
C LYS A 473 2.09 26.88 3.66
N LYS A 474 2.54 26.32 2.53
CA LYS A 474 2.63 27.05 1.25
C LYS A 474 1.29 27.64 0.80
N THR A 475 0.19 26.96 1.11
CA THR A 475 -1.17 27.41 0.75
C THR A 475 -1.74 28.50 1.67
N LYS A 476 -1.12 28.76 2.84
CA LYS A 476 -1.52 29.84 3.77
C LYS A 476 -0.65 31.08 3.66
N THR A 477 0.50 30.99 2.99
CA THR A 477 1.46 32.11 2.80
C THR A 477 1.43 32.65 1.36
N THR A 478 0.51 32.15 0.54
CA THR A 478 0.04 32.75 -0.71
C THR A 478 -1.43 33.09 -0.51
#